data_AF-A0A1I6HME0-F1
#
_entry.id   AF-A0A1I6HME0-F1
#
_cell.length_a   1.000
_cell.length_b   1.000
_cell.length_c   1.000
_cell.angle_alpha   90.00
_cell.angle_beta   90.00
_cell.angle_gamma   90.00
#
_symmetry.space_group_name_H-M   'P 1'
#
loop_
_entity.id
_entity.type
_entity.pdbx_description
1 polymer ?
#
loop_
_entity_poly.entity_id
_entity_poly.type
_entity_poly.pdbx_seq_one_letter_code
_entity_poly.pdbx_strand_id
1 'polypeptide(L)'
;MITIMRAGLTALLIGTLASCGGAVATPTPRGAENVAVNRYIWAAALDVLDFLPVESADPFTGVISTGFGTPPGGGTAYRATIRVIDPALDARSLQLVLQTRNGPVSIETQTAVEDAILSRARQLRIADGAL
;
A
#
# COMPACT_ATOMS: atom_id res chain seq x y z
N MET A 1 -40.67 61.14 55.79
CA MET A 1 -39.22 61.26 55.96
C MET A 1 -38.57 60.12 55.17
N ILE A 2 -37.79 60.48 54.14
CA ILE A 2 -36.60 59.79 53.59
C ILE A 2 -36.86 58.41 52.92
N THR A 3 -36.98 58.36 51.58
CA THR A 3 -35.91 58.05 50.56
C THR A 3 -35.51 56.57 50.60
N ILE A 4 -35.58 55.77 49.52
CA ILE A 4 -34.52 55.47 48.54
C ILE A 4 -35.18 54.55 47.48
N MET A 5 -35.42 54.99 46.23
CA MET A 5 -34.53 55.00 45.04
C MET A 5 -34.44 53.65 44.29
N ARG A 6 -34.68 53.76 42.99
CA ARG A 6 -34.83 52.75 41.93
C ARG A 6 -33.51 52.01 41.66
N ALA A 7 -33.54 50.71 41.34
CA ALA A 7 -32.63 50.07 40.38
C ALA A 7 -33.00 48.59 40.17
N GLY A 8 -33.47 48.25 38.97
CA GLY A 8 -33.69 46.87 38.54
C GLY A 8 -33.60 46.78 37.02
N LEU A 9 -32.61 47.47 36.45
CA LEU A 9 -32.22 47.40 35.05
C LEU A 9 -31.03 46.45 34.97
N THR A 10 -31.18 45.30 34.34
CA THR A 10 -30.25 44.76 33.33
C THR A 10 -30.72 43.38 32.87
N ALA A 11 -31.43 43.41 31.75
CA ALA A 11 -31.38 42.32 30.78
C ALA A 11 -30.01 42.38 30.06
N LEU A 12 -29.63 41.22 29.49
CA LEU A 12 -28.60 41.02 28.47
C LEU A 12 -27.19 40.66 28.98
N LEU A 13 -26.91 39.35 29.06
CA LEU A 13 -25.60 38.76 28.75
C LEU A 13 -25.89 37.49 27.92
N ILE A 14 -25.97 37.66 26.60
CA ILE A 14 -24.91 37.37 25.62
C ILE A 14 -24.67 35.86 25.50
N GLY A 15 -25.18 35.34 24.39
CA GLY A 15 -25.02 33.96 23.96
C GLY A 15 -23.56 33.59 23.67
N THR A 16 -23.32 32.31 23.89
CA THR A 16 -22.24 31.45 23.41
C THR A 16 -21.58 31.91 22.12
N LEU A 17 -20.24 32.04 22.14
CA LEU A 17 -19.37 31.92 20.96
C LEU A 17 -17.91 31.71 21.38
N ALA A 18 -17.20 30.96 20.53
CA ALA A 18 -15.75 30.81 20.43
C ALA A 18 -15.04 29.83 21.39
N SER A 19 -15.29 28.53 21.19
CA SER A 19 -14.25 27.52 21.37
C SER A 19 -13.29 27.59 20.18
N CYS A 20 -12.24 28.42 20.28
CA CYS A 20 -11.12 28.44 19.34
C CYS A 20 -9.88 27.83 20.00
N GLY A 21 -9.97 26.54 20.34
CA GLY A 21 -8.82 25.71 20.67
C GLY A 21 -8.30 25.01 19.42
N GLY A 22 -7.87 25.78 18.42
CA GLY A 22 -7.23 25.24 17.23
C GLY A 22 -5.80 24.80 17.58
N ALA A 23 -5.64 23.55 18.00
CA ALA A 23 -4.33 22.92 18.00
C ALA A 23 -3.85 22.86 16.55
N VAL A 24 -2.95 23.77 16.20
CA VAL A 24 -2.15 23.67 14.97
C VAL A 24 -1.38 22.36 15.08
N ALA A 25 -1.88 21.34 14.39
CA ALA A 25 -1.09 20.15 14.13
C ALA A 25 0.12 20.61 13.31
N THR A 26 1.27 20.78 13.96
CA THR A 26 2.53 20.89 13.26
C THR A 26 2.62 19.66 12.37
N PRO A 27 2.74 19.79 11.03
CA PRO A 27 3.12 18.67 10.21
C PRO A 27 4.56 18.35 10.61
N THR A 28 4.72 17.50 11.63
CA THR A 28 5.95 16.73 11.76
C THR A 28 6.13 16.06 10.40
N PRO A 29 7.29 16.19 9.73
CA PRO A 29 7.58 15.33 8.62
C PRO A 29 7.58 13.89 9.18
N ARG A 30 6.42 13.23 9.17
CA ARG A 30 6.36 11.77 9.24
C ARG A 30 7.14 11.37 8.00
N GLY A 31 8.34 10.86 8.24
CA GLY A 31 9.43 10.80 7.28
C GLY A 31 8.96 10.66 5.85
N ALA A 32 9.35 11.64 5.03
CA ALA A 32 9.42 11.62 3.57
C ALA A 32 8.81 10.36 2.96
N GLU A 33 7.60 10.46 2.40
CA GLU A 33 7.20 9.77 1.17
C GLU A 33 7.90 8.42 0.90
N ASN A 34 7.84 7.50 1.87
CA ASN A 34 8.22 6.13 1.66
C ASN A 34 7.01 5.50 0.98
N VAL A 35 7.06 5.40 -0.35
CA VAL A 35 6.28 4.37 -1.05
C VAL A 35 6.82 3.04 -0.50
N ALA A 36 6.25 2.61 0.62
CA ALA A 36 6.75 1.48 1.36
C ALA A 36 6.37 0.23 0.59
N VAL A 37 7.30 -0.26 -0.23
CA VAL A 37 7.19 -1.56 -0.89
C VAL A 37 6.90 -2.61 0.18
N ASN A 38 5.80 -3.36 0.03
CA ASN A 38 5.46 -4.39 1.00
C ASN A 38 6.48 -5.54 0.92
N ARG A 39 7.20 -5.79 2.02
CA ARG A 39 8.21 -6.86 2.12
C ARG A 39 7.66 -8.26 1.81
N TYR A 40 6.39 -8.52 2.13
CA TYR A 40 5.75 -9.81 1.88
C TYR A 40 5.39 -10.01 0.42
N ILE A 41 4.90 -8.96 -0.26
CA ILE A 41 4.66 -9.01 -1.72
C ILE A 41 5.98 -9.22 -2.45
N TRP A 42 7.02 -8.48 -2.05
CA TRP A 42 8.35 -8.61 -2.63
C TRP A 42 8.90 -10.04 -2.49
N ALA A 43 8.93 -10.58 -1.27
CA ALA A 43 9.41 -11.94 -1.02
C ALA A 43 8.55 -12.98 -1.74
N ALA A 44 7.22 -12.81 -1.74
CA ALA A 44 6.32 -13.73 -2.44
C ALA A 44 6.50 -13.72 -3.96
N ALA A 45 6.77 -12.55 -4.56
CA ALA A 45 7.03 -12.46 -5.99
C ALA A 45 8.29 -13.24 -6.39
N LEU A 46 9.35 -13.13 -5.57
CA LEU A 46 10.59 -13.89 -5.78
C LEU A 46 10.41 -15.38 -5.53
N ASP A 47 9.58 -15.79 -4.56
CA ASP A 47 9.28 -17.20 -4.28
C ASP A 47 8.44 -17.83 -5.41
N VAL A 48 7.39 -17.15 -5.88
CA VAL A 48 6.46 -17.70 -6.88
C VAL A 48 7.08 -17.71 -8.28
N LEU A 49 7.96 -16.76 -8.56
CA LEU A 49 8.63 -16.61 -9.86
C LEU A 49 10.12 -16.98 -9.79
N ASP A 50 10.51 -17.85 -8.85
CA ASP A 50 11.89 -18.28 -8.60
C ASP A 50 12.56 -18.97 -9.80
N PHE A 51 11.75 -19.54 -10.69
CA PHE A 51 12.17 -20.14 -11.96
C PHE A 51 12.56 -19.12 -13.03
N LEU A 52 12.29 -17.83 -12.81
CA LEU A 52 12.70 -16.76 -13.71
C LEU A 52 14.04 -16.15 -13.26
N PRO A 53 15.02 -15.98 -14.16
CA PRO A 53 16.27 -15.32 -13.80
C PRO A 53 16.02 -13.84 -13.50
N VAL A 54 16.43 -13.37 -12.32
CA VAL A 54 16.31 -11.96 -11.94
C VAL A 54 17.41 -11.15 -12.63
N GLU A 55 17.02 -10.14 -13.42
CA GLU A 55 17.95 -9.25 -14.13
C GLU A 55 18.18 -7.96 -13.36
N SER A 56 17.12 -7.40 -12.76
CA SER A 56 17.20 -6.19 -11.96
C SER A 56 16.09 -6.18 -10.91
N ALA A 57 16.41 -5.73 -9.69
CA ALA A 57 15.48 -5.61 -8.60
C ALA A 57 15.79 -4.34 -7.80
N ASP A 58 14.92 -3.34 -7.89
CA ASP A 58 15.05 -2.07 -7.18
C ASP A 58 14.04 -2.00 -6.01
N PRO A 59 14.53 -2.11 -4.76
CA PRO A 59 13.66 -2.11 -3.58
C PRO A 59 13.09 -0.74 -3.23
N PHE A 60 13.62 0.35 -3.79
CA PHE A 60 13.12 1.70 -3.53
C PHE A 60 11.92 2.03 -4.42
N THR A 61 11.97 1.63 -5.69
CA THR A 61 10.86 1.83 -6.65
C THR A 61 9.85 0.69 -6.67
N GLY A 62 10.19 -0.45 -6.07
CA GLY A 62 9.34 -1.64 -6.03
C GLY A 62 9.28 -2.39 -7.35
N VAL A 63 10.27 -2.23 -8.24
CA VAL A 63 10.30 -2.84 -9.56
C VAL A 63 11.25 -4.02 -9.60
N ILE A 64 10.78 -5.16 -10.10
CA ILE A 64 11.57 -6.36 -10.37
C ILE A 64 11.42 -6.69 -11.85
N SER A 65 12.53 -6.87 -12.54
CA SER A 65 12.59 -7.30 -13.93
C SER A 65 13.32 -8.62 -14.04
N THR A 66 12.75 -9.53 -14.80
CA THR A 66 13.27 -10.88 -15.00
C THR A 66 13.55 -11.15 -16.46
N GLY A 67 14.47 -12.08 -16.73
CA GLY A 67 14.72 -12.65 -18.03
C GLY A 67 13.73 -13.75 -18.37
N PHE A 68 13.94 -14.40 -19.52
CA PHE A 68 13.10 -15.52 -19.92
C PHE A 68 13.46 -16.79 -19.14
N GLY A 69 12.49 -17.39 -18.45
CA GLY A 69 12.61 -18.68 -17.77
C GLY A 69 11.40 -19.57 -18.05
N THR A 70 11.58 -20.88 -17.85
CA THR A 70 10.53 -21.88 -18.08
C THR A 70 10.09 -22.44 -16.73
N PRO A 71 8.79 -22.38 -16.39
CA PRO A 71 8.29 -22.92 -15.13
C PRO A 71 8.44 -24.45 -15.10
N PRO A 72 8.62 -25.05 -13.91
CA PRO A 72 8.72 -26.50 -13.76
C PRO A 72 7.43 -27.17 -14.27
N GLY A 73 7.58 -28.19 -15.12
CA GLY A 73 6.44 -28.89 -15.74
C GLY A 73 5.80 -28.14 -16.92
N GLY A 74 6.30 -26.95 -17.28
CA GLY A 74 5.86 -26.19 -18.45
C GLY A 74 6.84 -26.28 -19.63
N GLY A 75 6.36 -25.96 -20.83
CA GLY A 75 7.18 -25.86 -22.05
C GLY A 75 7.38 -24.45 -22.57
N THR A 76 6.69 -23.46 -21.99
CA THR A 76 6.68 -22.07 -22.47
C THR A 76 7.62 -21.22 -21.64
N ALA A 77 8.52 -20.48 -22.29
CA ALA A 77 9.36 -19.50 -21.62
C ALA A 77 8.58 -18.20 -21.40
N TYR A 78 8.60 -17.70 -20.16
CA TYR A 78 7.99 -16.45 -19.75
C TYR A 78 9.04 -15.48 -19.24
N ARG A 79 8.76 -14.18 -19.33
CA ARG A 79 9.43 -13.14 -18.58
C ARG A 79 8.40 -12.29 -17.86
N ALA A 80 8.76 -11.82 -16.68
CA ALA A 80 7.91 -10.99 -15.84
C ALA A 80 8.57 -9.64 -15.54
N THR A 81 7.76 -8.60 -15.54
CA THR A 81 8.07 -7.32 -14.90
C THR A 81 7.04 -7.13 -13.80
N ILE A 82 7.52 -6.99 -12.57
CA ILE A 82 6.70 -6.87 -11.37
C ILE A 82 6.89 -5.46 -10.82
N ARG A 83 5.80 -4.81 -10.44
CA ARG A 83 5.82 -3.52 -9.76
C ARG A 83 4.91 -3.55 -8.54
N VAL A 84 5.48 -3.26 -7.37
CA VAL A 84 4.75 -3.10 -6.12
C VAL A 84 4.39 -1.62 -5.95
N ILE A 85 3.10 -1.32 -5.93
CA ILE A 85 2.57 0.05 -5.99
C ILE A 85 2.19 0.56 -4.60
N ASP A 86 1.59 -0.30 -3.78
CA ASP A 86 1.02 0.08 -2.48
C ASP A 86 1.42 -0.94 -1.40
N PRO A 87 1.60 -0.52 -0.14
CA PRO A 87 1.89 -1.42 0.96
C PRO A 87 0.75 -2.40 1.32
N ALA A 88 -0.47 -2.20 0.83
CA ALA A 88 -1.59 -3.09 1.14
C ALA A 88 -1.40 -4.49 0.54
N LEU A 89 -2.02 -5.52 1.13
CA LEU A 89 -1.98 -6.89 0.63
C LEU A 89 -3.25 -7.22 -0.17
N ASP A 90 -3.49 -6.44 -1.22
CA ASP A 90 -4.62 -6.60 -2.12
C ASP A 90 -4.18 -6.44 -3.59
N ALA A 91 -5.09 -6.72 -4.53
CA ALA A 91 -4.79 -6.77 -5.96
C ALA A 91 -4.29 -5.44 -6.54
N ARG A 92 -4.65 -4.28 -5.97
CA ARG A 92 -4.20 -2.97 -6.50
C ARG A 92 -2.75 -2.65 -6.17
N SER A 93 -2.17 -3.40 -5.24
CA SER A 93 -0.80 -3.18 -4.75
C SER A 93 0.26 -3.82 -5.63
N LEU A 94 -0.14 -4.69 -6.55
CA LEU A 94 0.76 -5.43 -7.43
C LEU A 94 0.34 -5.20 -8.87
N GLN A 95 1.31 -4.88 -9.72
CA GLN A 95 1.15 -4.91 -11.16
C GLN A 95 2.16 -5.90 -11.72
N LEU A 96 1.67 -6.96 -12.36
CA LEU A 96 2.49 -7.91 -13.08
C LEU A 96 2.33 -7.67 -14.58
N VAL A 97 3.43 -7.73 -15.32
CA VAL A 97 3.40 -7.85 -16.78
C VAL A 97 4.12 -9.14 -17.14
N LEU A 98 3.37 -10.12 -17.63
CA LEU A 98 3.90 -11.42 -18.01
C LEU A 98 3.88 -11.57 -19.55
N GLN A 99 4.99 -12.01 -20.12
CA GLN A 99 5.15 -12.12 -21.57
C GLN A 99 5.84 -13.43 -21.94
N THR A 100 5.38 -14.04 -23.03
CA THR A 100 6.03 -15.17 -23.69
C THR A 100 6.95 -14.67 -24.80
N ARG A 101 7.69 -15.59 -25.44
CA ARG A 101 8.45 -15.29 -26.66
C ARG A 101 7.57 -14.83 -27.83
N ASN A 102 6.27 -15.19 -27.81
CA ASN A 102 5.33 -14.90 -28.88
C ASN A 102 4.45 -13.68 -28.60
N GLY A 103 4.58 -13.04 -27.43
CA GLY A 103 3.77 -11.88 -27.04
C GLY A 103 3.22 -11.95 -25.61
N PRO A 104 2.32 -11.02 -25.23
CA PRO A 104 1.71 -10.98 -23.91
C PRO A 104 0.88 -12.23 -23.62
N VAL A 105 0.79 -12.61 -22.35
CA VAL A 105 -0.08 -13.72 -21.91
C VAL A 105 -1.55 -13.30 -21.89
N SER A 106 -2.45 -14.28 -21.73
CA SER A 106 -3.86 -13.98 -21.45
C SER A 106 -4.01 -13.29 -20.09
N ILE A 107 -5.00 -12.41 -19.98
CA ILE A 107 -5.31 -11.71 -18.72
C ILE A 107 -5.61 -12.72 -17.60
N GLU A 108 -6.33 -13.80 -17.89
CA GLU A 108 -6.60 -14.87 -16.92
C GLU A 108 -5.32 -15.47 -16.33
N THR A 109 -4.30 -15.71 -17.17
CA THR A 109 -3.01 -16.24 -16.71
C THR A 109 -2.28 -15.22 -15.84
N GLN A 110 -2.28 -13.96 -16.26
CA GLN A 110 -1.65 -12.87 -15.51
C GLN A 110 -2.29 -12.72 -14.12
N THR A 111 -3.62 -12.64 -14.06
CA THR A 111 -4.37 -12.54 -12.79
C THR A 111 -4.15 -13.76 -11.91
N ALA A 112 -4.13 -14.97 -12.47
CA ALA A 112 -3.85 -16.17 -11.69
C ALA A 112 -2.46 -16.14 -11.02
N VAL A 113 -1.46 -15.60 -11.72
CA VAL A 113 -0.11 -15.44 -11.16
C VAL A 113 -0.06 -14.32 -10.10
N GLU A 114 -0.74 -13.20 -10.33
CA GLU A 114 -0.87 -12.14 -9.33
C GLU A 114 -1.54 -12.65 -8.04
N ASP A 115 -2.63 -13.41 -8.18
CA ASP A 115 -3.33 -14.03 -7.05
C ASP A 115 -2.47 -15.05 -6.31
N ALA A 116 -1.64 -15.82 -7.03
CA ALA A 116 -0.67 -16.74 -6.43
C ALA A 116 0.36 -15.97 -5.58
N ILE A 117 0.90 -14.86 -6.10
CA ILE A 117 1.83 -13.98 -5.36
C ILE A 117 1.16 -13.41 -4.10
N LEU A 118 -0.04 -12.86 -4.23
CA LEU A 118 -0.77 -12.28 -3.09
C LEU A 118 -1.15 -13.32 -2.05
N SER A 119 -1.47 -14.55 -2.48
CA SER A 119 -1.75 -15.67 -1.59
C SER A 119 -0.49 -16.10 -0.83
N ARG A 120 0.65 -16.21 -1.52
CA ARG A 120 1.95 -16.49 -0.88
C ARG A 120 2.35 -15.39 0.09
N ALA A 121 2.15 -14.12 -0.26
CA ALA A 121 2.44 -12.98 0.62
C ALA A 121 1.63 -13.03 1.93
N ARG A 122 0.34 -13.43 1.85
CA ARG A 122 -0.49 -13.66 3.04
C ARG A 122 0.05 -14.78 3.91
N GLN A 123 0.50 -15.89 3.32
CA GLN A 123 1.13 -16.99 4.06
C GLN A 123 2.39 -16.52 4.80
N LEU A 124 3.28 -15.77 4.12
CA LEU A 124 4.50 -15.22 4.73
C LEU A 124 4.20 -14.29 5.90
N ARG A 125 3.19 -13.43 5.78
CA ARG A 125 2.76 -12.54 6.88
C ARG A 125 2.22 -13.31 8.08
N ILE A 126 1.46 -14.38 7.85
CA ILE A 126 0.94 -15.23 8.93
C ILE A 126 2.10 -15.94 9.64
N ALA A 127 3.06 -16.46 8.88
CA ALA A 127 4.23 -17.14 9.44
C ALA A 127 5.11 -16.21 10.30
N ASP A 128 5.32 -14.97 9.86
CA ASP A 128 6.09 -13.95 10.61
C ASP A 128 5.40 -13.57 11.93
N GLY A 129 4.06 -13.45 11.93
CA GLY A 129 3.28 -13.10 13.13
C GLY A 129 3.02 -14.27 14.11
N ALA A 130 3.43 -15.49 13.75
CA ALA A 130 3.29 -16.68 14.59
C ALA A 130 4.54 -16.97 15.45
N LEU A 131 5.59 -16.16 15.31
CA LEU A 131 6.84 -16.20 16.07
C LEU A 131 6.78 -15.28 17.30
#